data_AF-A0A2H1WBR4-F1
#
_entry.id   AF-A0A2H1WBR4-F1
#
_cell.length_a   1.000
_cell.length_b   1.000
_cell.length_c   1.000
_cell.angle_alpha   90.00
_cell.angle_beta   90.00
_cell.angle_gamma   90.00
#
_symmetry.space_group_name_H-M   'P 1'
#
loop_
_entity.id
_entity.type
_entity.pdbx_description
1 polymer ?
#
loop_
_entity_poly.entity_id
_entity_poly.type
_entity_poly.pdbx_seq_one_letter_code
_entity_poly.pdbx_strand_id
1 'polypeptide(L)'
;MDYKLVFFVALMVASAMSVPRGPSCPCPKIYMPVCAMVSNRKTTFNSMCEYQCEQNFVLHNGGTMELLYTGSRSSASQANRDIAALMHRAILIFVVVAFVATEAKAPTWTGVDCVCTTEYDPVCGSDMVRYSNYCVFKCRLQYLKEKGLPPIYQVPCYDLPPLFG
;
A
#
# COMPACT_ATOMS: atom_id res chain seq x y z
N MET A 1 -43.28 -2.08 -24.87
CA MET A 1 -42.79 -3.29 -24.18
C MET A 1 -43.11 -3.16 -22.71
N ASP A 2 -43.87 -4.11 -22.17
CA ASP A 2 -44.38 -4.00 -20.80
C ASP A 2 -43.27 -4.36 -19.81
N TYR A 3 -42.67 -3.34 -19.19
CA TYR A 3 -41.58 -3.49 -18.23
C TYR A 3 -41.98 -4.36 -17.03
N LYS A 4 -43.29 -4.51 -16.76
CA LYS A 4 -43.81 -5.44 -15.75
C LYS A 4 -43.58 -6.89 -16.17
N LEU A 5 -43.82 -7.24 -17.44
CA LEU A 5 -43.59 -8.58 -17.96
C LEU A 5 -42.10 -8.95 -17.91
N VAL A 6 -41.23 -8.00 -18.26
CA VAL A 6 -39.76 -8.18 -18.17
C VAL A 6 -39.31 -8.40 -16.73
N PHE A 7 -39.88 -7.67 -15.78
CA PHE A 7 -39.56 -7.82 -14.36
C PHE A 7 -40.04 -9.16 -13.78
N PHE A 8 -41.25 -9.59 -14.12
CA PHE A 8 -41.77 -10.90 -13.70
C PHE A 8 -40.96 -12.06 -14.27
N VAL A 9 -40.57 -11.99 -15.55
CA VAL A 9 -39.71 -13.01 -16.16
C VAL A 9 -38.33 -13.03 -15.51
N ALA A 10 -37.74 -11.88 -15.20
CA ALA A 10 -36.44 -11.81 -14.51
C ALA A 10 -36.46 -12.45 -13.11
N LEU A 11 -37.54 -12.25 -12.34
CA LEU A 11 -37.70 -12.86 -11.02
C LEU A 11 -37.86 -14.38 -11.07
N MET A 12 -38.61 -14.90 -12.06
CA MET A 12 -38.77 -16.35 -12.26
C MET A 12 -37.46 -17.04 -12.69
N VAL A 13 -36.61 -16.33 -13.44
CA VAL A 13 -35.28 -16.85 -13.82
C VAL A 13 -34.33 -16.82 -12.61
N ALA A 14 -34.40 -15.80 -11.75
CA ALA A 14 -33.56 -15.69 -10.56
C ALA A 14 -33.79 -16.81 -9.53
N SER A 15 -35.02 -17.31 -9.40
CA SER A 15 -35.35 -18.42 -8.48
C SER A 15 -35.00 -19.81 -9.03
N ALA A 16 -34.74 -19.93 -10.34
CA ALA A 16 -34.35 -21.20 -10.98
C ALA A 16 -32.84 -21.48 -10.94
N MET A 17 -32.01 -20.53 -10.47
CA MET A 17 -30.55 -20.67 -10.41
C MET A 17 -30.11 -21.14 -9.02
N SER A 18 -30.26 -22.42 -8.73
CA SER A 18 -29.61 -23.03 -7.57
C SER A 18 -28.11 -23.18 -7.85
N VAL A 19 -27.30 -22.28 -7.29
CA VAL A 19 -25.84 -22.46 -7.28
C VAL A 19 -25.56 -23.71 -6.44
N PRO A 20 -24.94 -24.77 -6.99
CA PRO A 20 -24.60 -25.95 -6.21
C PRO A 20 -23.67 -25.53 -5.08
N ARG A 21 -24.15 -25.69 -3.83
CA ARG A 21 -23.31 -25.49 -2.64
C ARG A 21 -22.33 -26.68 -2.58
N GLY A 22 -21.07 -26.39 -2.29
CA GLY A 22 -20.02 -27.39 -2.13
C GLY A 22 -20.29 -28.37 -0.97
N PRO A 23 -19.44 -29.39 -0.80
CA PRO A 23 -19.56 -30.36 0.28
C PRO A 23 -19.40 -29.70 1.66
N SER A 24 -20.13 -30.20 2.65
CA SER A 24 -19.89 -29.84 4.05
C SER A 24 -18.70 -30.65 4.58
N CYS A 25 -17.55 -30.01 4.78
CA CYS A 25 -16.34 -30.66 5.26
C CYS A 25 -16.12 -30.40 6.77
N PRO A 26 -16.36 -31.39 7.66
CA PRO A 26 -16.09 -31.26 9.09
C PRO A 26 -14.59 -31.45 9.37
N CYS A 27 -13.78 -30.45 9.06
CA CYS A 27 -12.34 -30.44 9.32
C CYS A 27 -11.99 -29.60 10.57
N PRO A 28 -10.93 -29.95 11.31
CA PRO A 28 -10.41 -29.09 12.37
C PRO A 28 -9.85 -27.80 11.78
N LYS A 29 -9.97 -26.69 12.51
CA LYS A 29 -9.48 -25.35 12.09
C LYS A 29 -7.97 -25.23 12.28
N ILE A 30 -7.21 -26.08 11.59
CA ILE A 30 -5.75 -26.06 11.59
C ILE A 30 -5.29 -25.37 10.31
N TYR A 31 -4.50 -24.30 10.43
CA TYR A 31 -4.01 -23.53 9.30
C TYR A 31 -2.66 -24.07 8.81
N MET A 32 -2.71 -24.97 7.84
CA MET A 32 -1.58 -25.51 7.08
C MET A 32 -1.98 -25.55 5.59
N PRO A 33 -1.89 -24.42 4.89
CA PRO A 33 -2.59 -24.25 3.63
C PRO A 33 -1.96 -25.04 2.49
N VAL A 34 -2.77 -25.39 1.50
CA VAL A 34 -2.33 -25.98 0.24
C VAL A 34 -3.01 -25.31 -0.94
N CYS A 35 -2.29 -25.21 -2.06
CA CYS A 35 -2.81 -24.66 -3.29
C CYS A 35 -3.02 -25.78 -4.31
N ALA A 36 -4.22 -25.83 -4.88
CA ALA A 36 -4.61 -26.80 -5.89
C ALA A 36 -5.33 -26.16 -7.07
N MET A 37 -5.26 -26.81 -8.22
CA MET A 37 -6.03 -26.45 -9.40
C MET A 37 -7.36 -27.20 -9.40
N VAL A 38 -8.47 -26.48 -9.34
CA VAL A 38 -9.84 -27.02 -9.38
C VAL A 38 -10.52 -26.49 -10.63
N SER A 39 -10.83 -27.36 -11.60
CA SER A 39 -11.46 -26.97 -12.88
C SER A 39 -10.82 -25.71 -13.51
N ASN A 40 -9.48 -25.72 -13.67
CA ASN A 40 -8.67 -24.60 -14.17
C ASN A 40 -8.61 -23.33 -13.30
N ARG A 41 -9.05 -23.38 -12.04
CA ARG A 41 -8.88 -22.27 -11.08
C ARG A 41 -7.96 -22.67 -9.94
N LYS A 42 -6.92 -21.87 -9.69
CA LYS A 42 -6.07 -22.03 -8.50
C LYS A 42 -6.86 -21.61 -7.25
N THR A 43 -7.07 -22.56 -6.35
CA THR A 43 -7.78 -22.39 -5.08
C THR A 43 -6.83 -22.72 -3.92
N THR A 44 -7.05 -22.09 -2.77
CA THR A 44 -6.28 -22.36 -1.54
C THR A 44 -7.22 -22.99 -0.52
N PHE A 45 -6.77 -24.07 0.11
CA PHE A 45 -7.46 -24.75 1.20
C PHE A 45 -6.69 -24.49 2.49
N ASN A 46 -7.39 -24.36 3.63
CA ASN A 46 -6.73 -24.02 4.89
C ASN A 46 -5.96 -25.20 5.48
N SER A 47 -6.31 -26.42 5.08
CA SER A 47 -5.65 -27.65 5.50
C SER A 47 -5.70 -28.71 4.40
N MET A 48 -4.83 -29.71 4.51
CA MET A 48 -4.93 -30.92 3.68
C MET A 48 -6.27 -31.65 3.85
N CYS A 49 -6.92 -31.56 5.02
CA CYS A 49 -8.24 -32.16 5.25
C CYS A 49 -9.31 -31.52 4.36
N GLU A 50 -9.36 -30.18 4.32
CA GLU A 50 -10.29 -29.45 3.47
C GLU A 50 -10.04 -29.76 1.98
N TYR A 51 -8.76 -29.79 1.58
CA TYR A 51 -8.36 -30.14 0.22
C TYR A 51 -8.84 -31.55 -0.18
N GLN A 52 -8.61 -32.56 0.66
CA GLN A 52 -8.99 -33.95 0.36
C GLN A 52 -10.50 -34.14 0.32
N CYS A 53 -11.24 -33.47 1.21
CA CYS A 53 -12.70 -33.50 1.22
C CYS A 53 -13.28 -32.97 -0.09
N GLU A 54 -12.79 -31.81 -0.53
CA GLU A 54 -13.20 -31.18 -1.79
C GLU A 54 -12.72 -31.98 -3.00
N GLN A 55 -11.52 -32.56 -2.95
CA GLN A 55 -11.01 -33.44 -4.01
C GLN A 55 -11.89 -34.64 -4.23
N ASN A 56 -12.31 -35.31 -3.16
CA ASN A 56 -13.21 -36.46 -3.27
C ASN A 56 -14.54 -36.06 -3.90
N PHE A 57 -15.13 -34.94 -3.46
CA PHE A 57 -16.38 -34.43 -4.02
C PHE A 57 -16.25 -34.07 -5.52
N VAL A 58 -15.18 -33.36 -5.89
CA VAL A 58 -14.94 -32.94 -7.27
C VAL A 58 -14.73 -34.14 -8.19
N LEU A 59 -13.90 -35.11 -7.78
CA LEU A 59 -13.65 -36.32 -8.56
C LEU A 59 -14.91 -37.18 -8.73
N HIS A 60 -15.74 -37.31 -7.69
CA HIS A 60 -17.01 -38.04 -7.79
C HIS A 60 -18.03 -37.40 -8.73
N ASN A 61 -17.99 -36.07 -8.89
CA ASN A 61 -18.87 -35.33 -9.81
C ASN A 61 -18.24 -35.13 -11.21
N GLY A 62 -17.16 -35.85 -11.54
CA GLY A 62 -16.51 -35.78 -12.86
C GLY A 62 -15.69 -34.51 -13.10
N GLY A 63 -15.35 -33.77 -12.04
CA GLY A 63 -14.45 -32.63 -12.10
C GLY A 63 -12.97 -33.03 -12.00
N THR A 64 -12.08 -32.05 -12.16
CA THR A 64 -10.63 -32.25 -12.05
C THR A 64 -10.06 -31.44 -10.91
N MET A 65 -9.20 -32.07 -10.12
CA MET A 65 -8.51 -31.43 -9.00
C MET A 65 -7.10 -31.98 -8.82
N GLU A 66 -6.10 -31.09 -8.87
CA GLU A 66 -4.68 -31.45 -8.78
C GLU A 66 -3.95 -30.56 -7.76
N LEU A 67 -3.16 -31.16 -6.87
CA LEU A 67 -2.32 -30.43 -5.92
C LEU A 67 -1.16 -29.77 -6.67
N LEU A 68 -1.01 -28.46 -6.53
CA LEU A 68 0.11 -27.74 -7.15
C LEU A 68 1.31 -27.66 -6.20
N TYR A 69 1.10 -27.13 -5.00
CA TYR A 69 2.14 -26.97 -3.98
C TYR A 69 1.54 -26.74 -2.60
N THR A 70 2.33 -27.01 -1.56
CA THR A 70 1.99 -26.67 -0.17
C THR A 70 2.22 -25.19 0.07
N GLY A 71 1.24 -24.50 0.66
CA GLY A 71 1.24 -23.04 0.84
C GLY A 71 0.03 -22.38 0.19
N SER A 72 -0.21 -21.10 0.52
CA SER A 72 -1.30 -20.33 -0.05
C SER A 72 -0.99 -19.85 -1.47
N ARG A 73 -2.03 -19.58 -2.27
CA ARG A 73 -1.87 -18.96 -3.60
C ARG A 73 -1.16 -17.61 -3.46
N SER A 74 0.06 -17.49 -4.00
CA SER A 74 0.78 -16.20 -4.06
C SER A 74 0.06 -15.28 -5.05
N SER A 75 -0.32 -14.09 -4.57
CA SER A 75 -1.05 -13.02 -5.27
C SER A 75 -0.34 -12.40 -6.48
N ALA A 76 0.81 -12.94 -6.91
CA ALA A 76 1.57 -12.45 -8.07
C ALA A 76 0.73 -12.37 -9.37
N SER A 77 -0.34 -13.16 -9.50
CA SER A 77 -1.23 -13.11 -10.68
C SER A 77 -2.52 -12.29 -10.50
N GLN A 78 -2.85 -11.83 -9.29
CA GLN A 78 -4.05 -11.00 -9.04
C GLN A 78 -3.68 -9.51 -9.06
N ALA A 79 -2.44 -9.17 -8.68
CA ALA A 79 -1.91 -7.81 -8.75
C ALA A 79 -1.94 -7.23 -10.18
N ASN A 80 -1.75 -8.04 -11.23
CA ASN A 80 -1.59 -7.53 -12.60
C ASN A 80 -2.88 -7.02 -13.28
N ARG A 81 -4.08 -7.31 -12.76
CA ARG A 81 -5.32 -6.72 -13.31
C ARG A 81 -5.67 -5.38 -12.63
N ASP A 82 -5.23 -5.17 -11.40
CA ASP A 82 -5.44 -3.91 -10.69
C ASP A 82 -4.40 -2.85 -11.11
N ILE A 83 -3.20 -3.26 -11.54
CA ILE A 83 -2.14 -2.36 -12.03
C ILE A 83 -2.61 -1.52 -13.23
N ALA A 84 -3.33 -2.09 -14.22
CA ALA A 84 -3.78 -1.35 -15.40
C ALA A 84 -4.84 -0.27 -15.08
N ALA A 85 -5.70 -0.49 -14.10
CA ALA A 85 -6.68 0.50 -13.63
C ALA A 85 -6.06 1.58 -12.72
N LEU A 86 -4.95 1.26 -12.05
CA LEU A 86 -4.12 2.18 -11.27
C LEU A 86 -3.27 3.11 -12.16
N MET A 87 -2.94 2.73 -13.40
CA MET A 87 -2.11 3.56 -14.30
C MET A 87 -2.75 4.91 -14.64
N HIS A 88 -4.04 4.97 -14.98
CA HIS A 88 -4.69 6.25 -15.34
C HIS A 88 -4.78 7.21 -14.15
N ARG A 89 -5.01 6.69 -12.94
CA ARG A 89 -5.03 7.50 -11.72
C ARG A 89 -3.62 7.94 -11.32
N ALA A 90 -2.61 7.07 -11.45
CA ALA A 90 -1.22 7.40 -11.19
C ALA A 90 -0.67 8.46 -12.16
N ILE A 91 -1.03 8.40 -13.45
CA ILE A 91 -0.66 9.43 -14.44
C ILE A 91 -1.30 10.77 -14.07
N LEU A 92 -2.59 10.81 -13.73
CA LEU A 92 -3.25 12.03 -13.29
C LEU A 92 -2.64 12.59 -11.99
N ILE A 93 -2.35 11.73 -11.01
CA ILE A 93 -1.68 12.11 -9.77
C ILE A 93 -0.27 12.64 -10.06
N PHE A 94 0.49 12.01 -10.96
CA PHE A 94 1.83 12.46 -11.33
C PHE A 94 1.81 13.81 -12.05
N VAL A 95 0.86 14.03 -12.97
CA VAL A 95 0.67 15.33 -13.65
C VAL A 95 0.27 16.42 -12.65
N VAL A 96 -0.64 16.13 -11.72
CA VAL A 96 -1.07 17.07 -10.67
C VAL A 96 0.08 17.36 -9.70
N VAL A 97 0.83 16.35 -9.26
CA VAL A 97 1.99 16.53 -8.37
C VAL A 97 3.10 17.31 -9.06
N ALA A 98 3.38 17.04 -10.34
CA ALA A 98 4.35 17.81 -11.12
C ALA A 98 3.91 19.27 -11.28
N PHE A 99 2.61 19.52 -11.51
CA PHE A 99 2.05 20.87 -11.60
C PHE A 99 2.02 21.61 -10.25
N VAL A 100 1.81 20.92 -9.14
CA VAL A 100 1.85 21.55 -7.80
C VAL A 100 3.29 21.73 -7.30
N ALA A 101 4.22 20.87 -7.71
CA ALA A 101 5.63 20.97 -7.37
C ALA A 101 6.33 22.18 -8.02
N THR A 102 5.76 22.80 -9.06
CA THR A 102 6.30 24.07 -9.60
C THR A 102 6.11 25.25 -8.65
N GLU A 103 5.18 25.14 -7.69
CA GLU A 103 4.92 26.17 -6.68
C GLU A 103 5.50 25.83 -5.31
N ALA A 104 5.85 24.56 -5.07
CA ALA A 104 6.57 24.13 -3.87
C ALA A 104 8.07 24.34 -4.07
N LYS A 105 8.52 25.60 -4.02
CA LYS A 105 9.91 25.86 -3.65
C LYS A 105 10.11 25.20 -2.29
N ALA A 106 10.99 24.20 -2.22
CA ALA A 106 11.59 23.82 -0.95
C ALA A 106 12.04 25.13 -0.28
N PRO A 107 11.92 25.26 1.06
CA PRO A 107 12.53 26.39 1.76
C PRO A 107 14.05 26.26 1.59
N THR A 108 14.55 26.69 0.44
CA THR A 108 15.91 27.07 0.23
C THR A 108 16.04 28.28 1.14
N TRP A 109 16.68 28.09 2.28
CA TRP A 109 17.02 29.19 3.16
C TRP A 109 18.13 29.96 2.46
N THR A 110 17.78 30.68 1.40
CA THR A 110 18.66 31.65 0.75
C THR A 110 18.68 32.85 1.66
N GLY A 111 19.62 32.83 2.60
CA GLY A 111 20.12 34.01 3.29
C GLY A 111 19.05 34.86 3.94
N VAL A 112 18.77 34.57 5.20
CA VAL A 112 18.74 35.73 6.11
C VAL A 112 20.17 36.26 6.07
N ASP A 113 20.35 37.55 5.77
CA ASP A 113 21.66 38.21 5.78
C ASP A 113 22.21 38.22 7.22
N CYS A 114 22.73 37.07 7.64
CA CYS A 114 23.30 36.84 8.95
C CYS A 114 24.76 37.25 8.88
N VAL A 115 25.11 38.33 9.55
CA VAL A 115 26.51 38.69 9.75
C VAL A 115 27.09 37.77 10.82
N CYS A 116 27.66 36.66 10.39
CA CYS A 116 28.32 35.66 11.23
C CYS A 116 29.76 35.43 10.77
N THR A 117 30.62 35.01 11.70
CA THR A 117 31.97 34.54 11.35
C THR A 117 31.88 33.24 10.54
N THR A 118 32.94 32.94 9.78
CA THR A 118 33.07 31.70 9.02
C THR A 118 33.73 30.57 9.84
N GLU A 119 33.91 30.77 11.13
CA GLU A 119 34.40 29.75 12.05
C GLU A 119 33.43 28.56 12.06
N TYR A 120 33.98 27.35 12.03
CA TYR A 120 33.21 26.12 11.99
C TYR A 120 33.19 25.48 13.37
N ASP A 121 32.03 25.57 14.03
CA ASP A 121 31.74 24.95 15.33
C ASP A 121 30.28 24.46 15.32
N PRO A 122 30.01 23.29 14.72
CA PRO A 122 28.69 22.96 14.21
C PRO A 122 27.65 22.73 15.31
N VAL A 123 26.45 23.25 15.06
CA VAL A 123 25.29 23.10 15.94
C VAL A 123 24.17 22.41 15.19
N CYS A 124 23.50 21.43 15.80
CA CYS A 124 22.41 20.70 15.17
C CYS A 124 21.06 21.16 15.71
N GLY A 125 20.12 21.46 14.81
CA GLY A 125 18.77 21.90 15.14
C GLY A 125 17.75 20.77 15.05
N SER A 126 16.64 20.91 15.77
CA SER A 126 15.47 20.02 15.72
C SER A 126 14.78 19.98 14.34
N ASP A 127 15.17 20.85 13.42
CA ASP A 127 14.77 20.85 12.01
C ASP A 127 15.66 19.97 11.12
N MET A 128 16.50 19.12 11.74
CA MET A 128 17.43 18.21 11.06
C MET A 128 18.48 18.93 10.20
N VAL A 129 18.79 20.19 10.53
CA VAL A 129 19.83 20.98 9.86
C VAL A 129 21.06 21.12 10.76
N ARG A 130 22.24 20.96 10.16
CA ARG A 130 23.53 21.26 10.80
C ARG A 130 23.97 22.68 10.42
N TYR A 131 23.96 23.57 11.40
CA TYR A 131 24.40 24.95 11.28
C TYR A 131 25.92 25.02 11.44
N SER A 132 26.61 25.80 10.61
CA SER A 132 28.08 25.89 10.59
C SER A 132 28.67 26.40 11.91
N ASN A 133 27.94 27.29 12.59
CA ASN A 133 28.25 27.74 13.94
C ASN A 133 26.99 28.20 14.67
N TYR A 134 27.15 28.45 15.98
CA TYR A 134 26.08 28.93 16.84
C TYR A 134 25.48 30.28 16.39
N CYS A 135 26.27 31.15 15.75
CA CYS A 135 25.75 32.41 15.21
C CYS A 135 24.71 32.16 14.10
N VAL A 136 25.01 31.25 13.17
CA VAL A 136 24.06 30.89 12.10
C VAL A 136 22.79 30.26 12.68
N PHE A 137 22.92 29.38 13.68
CA PHE A 137 21.76 28.79 14.38
C PHE A 137 20.89 29.87 15.05
N LYS A 138 21.49 30.83 15.76
CA LYS A 138 20.76 31.96 16.36
C LYS A 138 20.06 32.82 15.32
N CYS A 139 20.71 33.06 14.20
CA CYS A 139 20.12 33.87 13.14
C CYS A 139 18.86 33.19 12.56
N ARG A 140 18.89 31.86 12.43
CA ARG A 140 17.70 31.08 12.09
C ARG A 140 16.59 31.25 13.13
N LEU A 141 16.90 31.19 14.44
CA LEU A 141 15.91 31.38 15.49
C LEU A 141 15.22 32.74 15.39
N GLN A 142 15.99 33.80 15.14
CA GLN A 142 15.48 35.15 14.97
C GLN A 142 14.53 35.25 13.77
N TYR A 143 14.92 34.64 12.64
CA TYR A 143 14.07 34.57 11.45
C TYR A 143 12.74 33.85 11.72
N LEU A 144 12.77 32.71 12.42
CA LEU A 144 11.55 31.98 12.76
C LEU A 144 10.63 32.85 13.63
N LYS A 145 11.19 33.57 14.60
CA LYS A 145 10.46 34.50 15.45
C LYS A 145 9.80 35.63 14.65
N GLU A 146 10.53 36.27 13.75
CA GLU A 146 10.02 37.37 12.91
C GLU A 146 8.91 36.91 11.96
N LYS A 147 8.99 35.67 11.47
CA LYS A 147 7.97 35.07 10.60
C LYS A 147 6.81 34.42 11.34
N GLY A 148 6.82 34.42 12.69
CA GLY A 148 5.80 33.73 13.49
C GLY A 148 5.80 32.21 13.26
N LEU A 149 6.95 31.64 12.91
CA LEU A 149 7.12 30.21 12.69
C LEU A 149 7.45 29.49 14.01
N PRO A 150 7.18 28.17 14.10
CA PRO A 150 7.54 27.39 15.27
C PRO A 150 9.04 27.49 15.61
N PRO A 151 9.41 27.64 16.89
CA PRO A 151 10.81 27.69 17.28
C PRO A 151 11.47 26.31 17.09
N ILE A 152 12.76 26.33 16.78
CA ILE A 152 13.61 25.13 16.80
C ILE A 152 14.51 25.16 18.04
N TYR A 153 15.02 24.01 18.45
CA TYR A 153 15.94 23.89 19.58
C TYR A 153 17.16 23.07 19.19
N GLN A 154 18.23 23.23 19.95
CA GLN A 154 19.46 22.48 19.73
C GLN A 154 19.24 21.01 20.10
N VAL A 155 19.71 20.11 19.25
CA VAL A 155 19.70 18.66 19.46
C VAL A 155 21.12 18.10 19.36
N PRO A 156 21.38 16.91 19.93
CA PRO A 156 22.65 16.23 19.73
C PRO A 156 22.94 15.95 18.24
N CYS A 157 24.16 16.24 17.79
CA CYS A 157 24.50 16.12 16.38
C CYS A 157 24.58 14.69 15.83
N TYR A 158 24.67 13.69 16.71
CA TYR A 158 24.62 12.27 16.33
C TYR A 158 23.21 11.81 15.98
N ASP A 159 22.17 12.58 16.32
CA ASP A 159 20.78 12.28 15.94
C ASP A 159 20.48 12.66 14.47
N LEU A 160 21.35 13.45 13.84
CA LEU A 160 21.22 13.83 12.43
C LEU A 160 21.92 12.80 11.53
N PRO A 161 21.35 12.47 10.35
CA PRO A 161 22.01 11.60 9.38
C PRO A 161 23.39 12.15 8.99
N PRO A 162 24.36 11.29 8.67
CA PRO A 162 25.65 11.73 8.17
C PRO A 162 25.43 12.55 6.89
N LEU A 163 26.17 13.65 6.75
CA LEU A 163 26.19 14.42 5.51
C LEU A 163 26.82 13.53 4.45
N PHE A 164 26.00 12.81 3.68
CA PHE A 164 26.45 12.12 2.49
C PHE A 164 26.83 13.19 1.47
N GLY A 165 28.14 13.46 1.39
CA GLY A 165 28.78 14.20 0.31
C GLY A 165 29.18 13.25 -0.81
#